data_AF-A0A0N1B6L2-F1
#
_entry.id   AF-A0A0N1B6L2-F1
#
_cell.length_a   1.000
_cell.length_b   1.000
_cell.length_c   1.000
_cell.angle_alpha   90.00
_cell.angle_beta   90.00
_cell.angle_gamma   90.00
#
_symmetry.space_group_name_H-M   'P 1'
#
loop_
_entity.id
_entity.type
_entity.pdbx_description
1 polymer ?
#
loop_
_entity_poly.entity_id
_entity_poly.type
_entity_poly.pdbx_seq_one_letter_code
_entity_poly.pdbx_strand_id
1 'polypeptide(L)'
;MRRNLALPDLSCGDIVLAKELADLTEADIQALIDDRTPESMTLEFKRDLPGKDDKGRIELYKDVCALANSDGGDLVFGVAESDGCAGSIAPITGENADDATRRIKQYLDLGVEPRLARLPVKAVPVAGGYVLVMRVPASFDGPHWVRVTNESRRFVYRDGGRVADMNYSQVQSAYLGADRLSNAQRAFRSRRISEALEDVPMPLSVPSGVVMLHLVPHAALAGRLRPDMADLFRQGYVKLGAPFWSDFDRRTTVDGLVVYEAPDEDGVDAYIQVFRDGCLESVFCPTLEVIAGAPVDGAAQISGRSLAQSYKSDVERFVRFARAYGAVGRAALGAAVLHAAGVRLSTGSVRRGRRFPADRDPLIIPEVIIERLEDDEEVGAAIRTGLDMVWQAFGEPRCTCYRDDGTWACD
;
A
#
# COMPACT_ATOMS: atom_id res chain seq x y z
N MET A 1 36.35 17.69 7.42
CA MET A 1 35.71 18.61 8.39
C MET A 1 34.24 18.22 8.46
N ARG A 2 33.85 17.40 9.45
CA ARG A 2 32.49 16.85 9.56
C ARG A 2 31.53 17.97 9.99
N ARG A 3 30.66 18.42 9.09
CA ARG A 3 29.51 19.27 9.46
C ARG A 3 28.31 18.34 9.64
N ASN A 4 27.85 18.22 10.88
CA ASN A 4 26.51 17.74 11.19
C ASN A 4 25.51 18.64 10.48
N LEU A 5 24.87 18.15 9.42
CA LEU A 5 23.60 18.69 8.96
C LEU A 5 22.51 17.85 9.62
N ALA A 6 21.81 18.44 10.58
CA ALA A 6 20.54 17.92 11.03
C ALA A 6 19.57 17.91 9.85
N LEU A 7 18.94 16.76 9.61
CA LEU A 7 17.85 16.64 8.65
C LEU A 7 16.68 17.51 9.14
N PRO A 8 16.03 18.30 8.26
CA PRO A 8 14.82 19.02 8.63
C PRO A 8 13.69 18.03 8.87
N ASP A 9 12.97 18.28 9.96
CA ASP A 9 11.75 17.58 10.38
C ASP A 9 10.68 17.72 9.29
N LEU A 10 10.40 16.61 8.60
CA LEU A 10 9.34 16.51 7.59
C LEU A 10 8.12 15.89 8.25
N SER A 11 7.38 16.69 9.03
CA SER A 11 6.05 16.29 9.50
C SER A 11 5.06 16.38 8.34
N CYS A 12 4.67 15.22 7.82
CA CYS A 12 3.58 15.06 6.87
C CYS A 12 2.47 14.26 7.56
N GLY A 13 1.40 14.95 7.96
CA GLY A 13 0.15 14.37 8.48
C GLY A 13 0.26 13.84 9.91
N ASP A 14 0.12 14.72 10.90
CA ASP A 14 0.37 14.43 12.31
C ASP A 14 -0.49 13.28 12.87
N ILE A 15 0.09 12.08 12.90
CA ILE A 15 -0.21 11.05 13.90
C ILE A 15 0.31 11.60 15.23
N VAL A 16 -0.59 12.00 16.14
CA VAL A 16 -0.19 12.73 17.36
C VAL A 16 0.66 11.86 18.29
N LEU A 17 0.41 10.54 18.32
CA LEU A 17 1.34 9.58 18.93
C LEU A 17 2.30 9.08 17.84
N ALA A 18 3.39 9.81 17.60
CA ALA A 18 4.40 9.53 16.57
C ALA A 18 5.06 8.13 16.67
N LYS A 19 4.80 7.38 17.75
CA LYS A 19 5.28 6.01 17.95
C LYS A 19 4.32 4.97 17.37
N GLU A 20 4.88 3.80 17.06
CA GLU A 20 4.10 2.59 16.82
C GLU A 20 3.28 2.23 18.07
N LEU A 21 2.03 1.83 17.86
CA LEU A 21 1.09 1.46 18.94
C LEU A 21 1.65 0.39 19.89
N ALA A 22 2.46 -0.53 19.36
CA ALA A 22 3.06 -1.61 20.13
C ALA A 22 4.03 -1.09 21.22
N ASP A 23 4.69 0.04 20.93
CA ASP A 23 5.78 0.62 21.73
C ASP A 23 5.32 1.72 22.69
N LEU A 24 4.01 2.00 22.73
CA LEU A 24 3.45 2.99 23.66
C LEU A 24 3.57 2.54 25.10
N THR A 25 4.00 3.48 25.94
CA THR A 25 4.24 3.32 27.37
C THR A 25 3.46 4.36 28.19
N GLU A 26 3.38 4.16 29.51
CA GLU A 26 2.79 5.13 30.44
C GLU A 26 3.44 6.52 30.33
N ALA A 27 4.76 6.57 30.09
CA ALA A 27 5.49 7.83 29.92
C ALA A 27 5.00 8.62 28.71
N ASP A 28 4.57 7.96 27.63
CA ASP A 28 4.03 8.61 26.45
C ASP A 28 2.66 9.24 26.74
N ILE A 29 1.81 8.56 27.52
CA ILE A 29 0.52 9.10 27.96
C ILE A 29 0.72 10.27 28.94
N GLN A 30 1.70 10.16 29.83
CA GLN A 30 2.03 11.23 30.77
C GLN A 30 2.57 12.47 30.04
N ALA A 31 3.38 12.29 28.99
CA ALA A 31 3.85 13.40 28.16
C ALA A 31 2.70 14.18 27.52
N LEU A 32 1.64 13.50 27.04
CA LEU A 32 0.45 14.18 26.50
C LEU A 32 -0.20 15.11 27.52
N ILE A 33 -0.25 14.69 28.79
CA ILE A 33 -0.80 15.47 29.91
C ILE A 33 0.12 16.63 30.29
N ASP A 34 1.42 16.35 30.43
CA ASP A 34 2.42 17.34 30.82
C ASP A 34 2.50 18.48 29.79
N ASP A 35 2.40 18.14 28.50
CA ASP A 35 2.38 19.09 27.37
C ASP A 35 1.00 19.77 27.18
N ARG A 36 -0.02 19.36 27.96
CA ARG A 36 -1.42 19.78 27.78
C ARG A 36 -1.85 19.67 26.33
N THR A 37 -1.57 18.52 25.72
CA THR A 37 -1.84 18.30 24.30
C THR A 37 -3.33 18.54 24.02
N PRO A 38 -3.68 19.47 23.11
CA PRO A 38 -5.07 19.75 22.78
C PRO A 38 -5.65 18.60 21.95
N GLU A 39 -6.95 18.39 22.09
CA GLU A 39 -7.68 17.58 21.11
C GLU A 39 -7.56 18.19 19.71
N SER A 40 -7.60 17.33 18.70
CA SER A 40 -7.37 17.73 17.33
C SER A 40 -8.30 16.98 16.38
N MET A 41 -8.10 17.19 15.07
CA MET A 41 -8.79 16.42 14.04
C MET A 41 -8.41 14.93 14.06
N THR A 42 -7.25 14.60 14.64
CA THR A 42 -6.63 13.27 14.63
C THR A 42 -6.37 12.72 16.03
N LEU A 43 -6.81 13.40 17.10
CA LEU A 43 -6.66 12.94 18.48
C LEU A 43 -7.89 13.28 19.32
N GLU A 44 -8.42 12.28 20.01
CA GLU A 44 -9.57 12.40 20.89
C GLU A 44 -9.28 11.71 22.23
N PHE A 45 -9.61 12.38 23.33
CA PHE A 45 -9.53 11.81 24.67
C PHE A 45 -10.91 11.38 25.15
N LYS A 46 -10.96 10.33 25.97
CA LYS A 46 -12.15 9.88 26.68
C LYS A 46 -11.76 9.40 28.06
N ARG A 47 -12.47 9.85 29.09
CA ARG A 47 -12.22 9.37 30.45
C ARG A 47 -12.57 7.88 30.62
N ASP A 48 -13.75 7.49 30.13
CA ASP A 48 -14.33 6.18 30.39
C ASP A 48 -14.43 5.36 29.08
N LEU A 49 -14.38 4.03 29.20
CA LEU A 49 -14.71 3.14 28.09
C LEU A 49 -16.16 3.36 27.60
N PRO A 50 -16.47 3.07 26.33
CA PRO A 50 -17.82 3.21 25.83
C PRO A 50 -18.79 2.31 26.60
N GLY A 51 -19.91 2.91 27.00
CA GLY A 51 -21.00 2.27 27.71
C GLY A 51 -21.53 1.02 27.00
N LYS A 52 -22.11 0.10 27.78
CA LYS A 52 -22.71 -1.14 27.25
C LYS A 52 -24.13 -0.93 26.70
N ASP A 53 -24.70 0.24 26.92
CA ASP A 53 -25.98 0.70 26.41
C ASP A 53 -25.86 1.24 24.97
N ASP A 54 -27.00 1.46 24.31
CA ASP A 54 -27.02 1.91 22.92
C ASP A 54 -26.39 3.30 22.76
N LYS A 55 -26.53 4.18 23.76
CA LYS A 55 -25.92 5.50 23.72
C LYS A 55 -24.39 5.41 23.67
N GLY A 56 -23.77 4.66 24.57
CA GLY A 56 -22.31 4.48 24.60
C GLY A 56 -21.78 3.82 23.33
N ARG A 57 -22.53 2.88 22.74
CA ARG A 57 -22.20 2.26 21.45
C ARG A 57 -22.24 3.28 20.31
N ILE A 58 -23.28 4.09 20.23
CA ILE A 58 -23.44 5.08 19.15
C ILE A 58 -22.35 6.16 19.22
N GLU A 59 -21.96 6.59 20.42
CA GLU A 59 -20.85 7.54 20.60
C GLU A 59 -19.54 6.95 20.09
N LEU A 60 -19.20 5.71 20.46
CA LEU A 60 -18.05 4.99 19.92
C LEU A 60 -18.07 4.92 18.38
N TYR A 61 -19.21 4.57 17.79
CA TYR A 61 -19.34 4.47 16.35
C TYR A 61 -19.12 5.81 15.65
N LYS A 62 -19.65 6.89 16.23
CA LYS A 62 -19.49 8.24 15.69
C LYS A 62 -18.04 8.68 15.68
N ASP A 63 -17.33 8.51 16.80
CA ASP A 63 -15.94 8.94 16.91
C ASP A 63 -15.05 8.18 15.92
N VAL A 64 -15.22 6.86 15.84
CA VAL A 64 -14.45 6.00 14.92
C VAL A 64 -14.80 6.29 13.45
N CYS A 65 -16.09 6.40 13.09
CA CYS A 65 -16.49 6.76 11.72
C CYS A 65 -15.99 8.14 11.31
N ALA A 66 -16.04 9.12 12.22
CA ALA A 66 -15.61 10.47 11.92
C ALA A 66 -14.11 10.55 11.62
N LEU A 67 -13.29 9.83 12.41
CA LEU A 67 -11.85 9.70 12.18
C LEU A 67 -11.58 8.99 10.85
N ALA A 68 -12.21 7.82 10.62
CA ALA A 68 -12.01 7.03 9.40
C ALA A 68 -12.41 7.77 8.12
N ASN A 69 -13.47 8.59 8.17
CA ASN A 69 -13.93 9.40 7.04
C ASN A 69 -13.11 10.70 6.84
N SER A 70 -12.15 10.96 7.71
CA SER A 70 -11.25 12.12 7.66
C SER A 70 -9.82 11.63 7.45
N ASP A 71 -8.83 12.17 8.18
CA ASP A 71 -7.42 11.78 8.04
C ASP A 71 -7.00 10.65 8.99
N GLY A 72 -7.96 9.96 9.62
CA GLY A 72 -7.68 9.00 10.69
C GLY A 72 -7.30 9.68 12.00
N GLY A 73 -6.76 8.92 12.94
CA GLY A 73 -6.28 9.43 14.22
C GLY A 73 -6.23 8.41 15.35
N ASP A 74 -6.02 8.90 16.56
CA ASP A 74 -5.94 8.13 17.80
C ASP A 74 -7.09 8.49 18.74
N LEU A 75 -7.74 7.46 19.30
CA LEU A 75 -8.77 7.57 20.34
C LEU A 75 -8.22 6.97 21.64
N VAL A 76 -8.08 7.80 22.67
CA VAL A 76 -7.41 7.45 23.93
C VAL A 76 -8.40 7.41 25.08
N PHE A 77 -8.74 6.21 25.55
CA PHE A 77 -9.61 5.99 26.70
C PHE A 77 -8.80 5.86 28.00
N GLY A 78 -9.33 6.39 29.09
CA GLY A 78 -8.65 6.43 30.38
C GLY A 78 -7.86 7.72 30.61
N VAL A 79 -8.14 8.78 29.83
CA VAL A 79 -7.58 10.12 30.01
C VAL A 79 -8.73 11.10 30.12
N ALA A 80 -8.82 11.81 31.24
CA ALA A 80 -9.79 12.86 31.44
C ALA A 80 -9.32 14.14 30.77
N GLU A 81 -10.24 14.81 30.08
CA GLU A 81 -10.00 16.12 29.47
C GLU A 81 -10.10 17.24 30.52
N SER A 82 -9.27 18.28 30.35
CA SER A 82 -9.41 19.57 31.03
C SER A 82 -9.21 20.69 30.02
N ASP A 83 -10.22 21.54 29.84
CA ASP A 83 -10.20 22.65 28.87
C ASP A 83 -9.88 22.23 27.41
N GLY A 84 -10.37 21.07 26.99
CA GLY A 84 -10.12 20.52 25.63
C GLY A 84 -8.69 20.00 25.41
N CYS A 85 -7.94 19.78 26.50
CA CYS A 85 -6.60 19.21 26.48
C CYS A 85 -6.54 17.96 27.38
N ALA A 86 -5.50 17.13 27.20
CA ALA A 86 -5.20 16.04 28.13
C ALA A 86 -5.01 16.59 29.56
N GLY A 87 -5.83 16.13 30.50
CA GLY A 87 -5.87 16.64 31.88
C GLY A 87 -5.27 15.71 32.91
N SER A 88 -5.72 14.45 32.95
CA SER A 88 -5.22 13.47 33.92
C SER A 88 -5.49 12.04 33.50
N ILE A 89 -4.60 11.10 33.87
CA ILE A 89 -4.86 9.67 33.73
C ILE A 89 -6.02 9.27 34.67
N ALA A 90 -7.04 8.64 34.10
CA ALA A 90 -8.15 8.01 34.79
C ALA A 90 -8.12 6.51 34.45
N PRO A 91 -7.35 5.69 35.19
CA PRO A 91 -7.10 4.31 34.83
C PRO A 91 -8.39 3.49 34.70
N ILE A 92 -8.51 2.72 33.62
CA ILE A 92 -9.61 1.80 33.42
C ILE A 92 -9.41 0.59 34.33
N THR A 93 -10.40 0.30 35.17
CA THR A 93 -10.37 -0.78 36.17
C THR A 93 -11.59 -1.69 36.14
N GLY A 94 -12.71 -1.23 35.59
CA GLY A 94 -13.99 -1.94 35.61
C GLY A 94 -14.13 -3.10 34.61
N GLU A 95 -13.17 -3.27 33.71
CA GLU A 95 -13.16 -4.33 32.69
C GLU A 95 -11.72 -4.68 32.31
N ASN A 96 -11.40 -5.96 32.15
CA ASN A 96 -10.09 -6.40 31.68
C ASN A 96 -9.83 -5.87 30.25
N ALA A 97 -8.59 -5.46 29.97
CA ALA A 97 -8.17 -4.92 28.68
C ALA A 97 -8.53 -5.81 27.47
N ASP A 98 -8.38 -7.13 27.58
CA ASP A 98 -8.67 -8.06 26.49
C ASP A 98 -10.17 -8.15 26.20
N ASP A 99 -10.99 -8.14 27.27
CA ASP A 99 -12.44 -8.17 27.17
C ASP A 99 -12.98 -6.86 26.60
N ALA A 100 -12.46 -5.72 27.07
CA ALA A 100 -12.81 -4.39 26.56
C ALA A 100 -12.45 -4.27 25.08
N THR A 101 -11.24 -4.68 24.69
CA THR A 101 -10.79 -4.65 23.29
C THR A 101 -11.69 -5.50 22.39
N ARG A 102 -12.01 -6.73 22.82
CA ARG A 102 -12.88 -7.64 22.08
C ARG A 102 -14.29 -7.07 21.92
N ARG A 103 -14.86 -6.55 23.00
CA ARG A 103 -16.19 -5.95 23.01
C ARG A 103 -16.29 -4.74 22.08
N ILE A 104 -15.31 -3.84 22.15
CA ILE A 104 -15.25 -2.64 21.30
C ILE A 104 -15.17 -3.02 19.82
N LYS A 105 -14.32 -3.99 19.46
CA LYS A 105 -14.23 -4.50 18.08
C LYS A 105 -15.55 -5.09 17.61
N GLN A 106 -16.20 -5.93 18.43
CA GLN A 106 -17.52 -6.49 18.12
C GLN A 106 -18.58 -5.41 17.91
N TYR A 107 -18.57 -4.36 18.72
CA TYR A 107 -19.50 -3.24 18.55
C TYR A 107 -19.27 -2.55 17.20
N LEU A 108 -18.02 -2.24 16.86
CA LEU A 108 -17.67 -1.59 15.60
C LEU A 108 -18.02 -2.44 14.37
N ASP A 109 -17.77 -3.75 14.43
CA ASP A 109 -18.15 -4.69 13.34
C ASP A 109 -19.66 -4.75 13.07
N LEU A 110 -20.49 -4.45 14.07
CA LEU A 110 -21.96 -4.46 13.98
C LEU A 110 -22.55 -3.08 13.67
N GLY A 111 -21.87 -2.02 14.10
CA GLY A 111 -22.39 -0.65 14.11
C GLY A 111 -21.88 0.27 12.99
N VAL A 112 -20.78 -0.12 12.34
CA VAL A 112 -20.09 0.69 11.31
C VAL A 112 -20.07 -0.06 9.98
N GLU A 113 -20.53 0.62 8.93
CA GLU A 113 -20.53 0.09 7.56
C GLU A 113 -20.06 1.16 6.55
N PRO A 114 -19.21 0.84 5.56
CA PRO A 114 -18.50 -0.44 5.37
C PRO A 114 -17.64 -0.81 6.59
N ARG A 115 -17.30 -2.09 6.75
CA ARG A 115 -16.54 -2.53 7.94
C ARG A 115 -15.14 -1.92 7.90
N LEU A 116 -14.66 -1.45 9.04
CA LEU A 116 -13.29 -0.97 9.18
C LEU A 116 -12.37 -2.17 9.40
N ALA A 117 -11.57 -2.49 8.38
CA ALA A 117 -10.58 -3.55 8.48
C ALA A 117 -9.46 -3.13 9.44
N ARG A 118 -9.12 -4.01 10.39
CA ARG A 118 -8.00 -3.88 11.34
C ARG A 118 -7.94 -2.54 12.08
N LEU A 119 -8.65 -2.47 13.21
CA LEU A 119 -8.48 -1.42 14.21
C LEU A 119 -7.46 -1.89 15.26
N PRO A 120 -6.19 -1.47 15.18
CA PRO A 120 -5.21 -1.82 16.19
C PRO A 120 -5.53 -1.07 17.50
N VAL A 121 -5.45 -1.82 18.59
CA VAL A 121 -5.78 -1.34 19.94
C VAL A 121 -4.68 -1.81 20.87
N LYS A 122 -4.16 -0.89 21.68
CA LYS A 122 -3.14 -1.16 22.70
C LYS A 122 -3.70 -0.78 24.06
N ALA A 123 -3.63 -1.70 25.01
CA ALA A 123 -3.72 -1.37 26.42
C ALA A 123 -2.33 -1.00 26.93
N VAL A 124 -2.19 0.24 27.42
CA VAL A 124 -0.98 0.77 28.05
C VAL A 124 -1.17 0.62 29.57
N PRO A 125 -0.40 -0.25 30.25
CA PRO A 125 -0.49 -0.38 31.70
C PRO A 125 -0.12 0.94 32.37
N VAL A 126 -0.88 1.34 33.39
CA VAL A 126 -0.61 2.52 34.22
C VAL A 126 -0.84 2.19 35.69
N ALA A 127 -0.41 3.05 36.60
CA ALA A 127 -0.67 2.86 38.03
C ALA A 127 -2.18 2.66 38.31
N GLY A 128 -2.54 1.47 38.80
CA GLY A 128 -3.91 1.13 39.19
C GLY A 128 -4.83 0.64 38.08
N GLY A 129 -4.39 0.50 36.82
CA GLY A 129 -5.23 0.02 35.72
C GLY A 129 -4.52 0.09 34.36
N TYR A 130 -5.26 0.49 33.32
CA TYR A 130 -4.69 0.75 31.98
C TYR A 130 -5.37 1.93 31.29
N VAL A 131 -4.69 2.47 30.28
CA VAL A 131 -5.22 3.37 29.26
C VAL A 131 -5.36 2.57 27.97
N LEU A 132 -6.44 2.76 27.21
CA LEU A 132 -6.68 2.05 25.96
C LEU A 132 -6.52 3.01 24.78
N VAL A 133 -5.55 2.76 23.92
CA VAL A 133 -5.30 3.56 22.71
C VAL A 133 -5.78 2.77 21.50
N MET A 134 -6.71 3.33 20.73
CA MET A 134 -7.15 2.80 19.44
C MET A 134 -6.68 3.74 18.33
N ARG A 135 -5.96 3.21 17.34
CA ARG A 135 -5.63 3.96 16.12
C ARG A 135 -6.63 3.63 15.04
N VAL A 136 -7.29 4.66 14.52
CA VAL A 136 -8.26 4.57 13.44
C VAL A 136 -7.58 5.10 12.17
N PRO A 137 -7.27 4.25 11.18
CA PRO A 137 -6.68 4.72 9.93
C PRO A 137 -7.69 5.54 9.13
N ALA A 138 -7.20 6.47 8.31
CA ALA A 138 -8.01 7.07 7.25
C ALA A 138 -8.49 5.96 6.31
N SER A 139 -9.79 5.90 6.03
CA SER A 139 -10.37 4.85 5.22
C SER A 139 -10.71 5.33 3.83
N PHE A 140 -10.29 4.54 2.83
CA PHE A 140 -10.59 4.75 1.42
C PHE A 140 -11.78 3.92 0.94
N ASP A 141 -12.34 3.07 1.81
CA ASP A 141 -13.54 2.28 1.55
C ASP A 141 -14.82 3.03 1.93
N GLY A 142 -14.67 4.26 2.44
CA GLY A 142 -15.76 5.12 2.88
C GLY A 142 -16.58 5.76 1.75
N PRO A 143 -17.59 6.58 2.10
CA PRO A 143 -17.84 7.05 3.46
C PRO A 143 -18.47 5.97 4.34
N HIS A 144 -17.95 5.81 5.55
CA HIS A 144 -18.52 4.98 6.60
C HIS A 144 -19.74 5.68 7.22
N TRP A 145 -20.77 4.91 7.54
CA TRP A 145 -21.93 5.38 8.27
C TRP A 145 -22.11 4.63 9.59
N VAL A 146 -22.73 5.33 10.53
CA VAL A 146 -23.06 4.85 11.86
C VAL A 146 -24.53 4.42 11.92
N ARG A 147 -24.76 3.24 12.48
CA ARG A 147 -26.11 2.79 12.87
C ARG A 147 -26.56 3.49 14.15
N VAL A 148 -27.44 4.50 14.05
CA VAL A 148 -27.96 5.24 15.23
C VAL A 148 -29.22 4.56 15.77
N THR A 149 -30.08 4.10 14.88
CA THR A 149 -31.22 3.23 15.21
C THR A 149 -31.33 2.15 14.14
N ASN A 150 -32.27 1.22 14.28
CA ASN A 150 -32.55 0.23 13.22
C ASN A 150 -32.93 0.89 11.88
N GLU A 151 -33.46 2.11 11.90
CA GLU A 151 -33.97 2.82 10.71
C GLU A 151 -33.12 4.05 10.34
N SER A 152 -32.23 4.52 11.22
CA SER A 152 -31.44 5.73 11.01
C SER A 152 -29.95 5.42 10.83
N ARG A 153 -29.40 5.86 9.70
CA ARG A 153 -27.95 5.85 9.41
C ARG A 153 -27.45 7.29 9.28
N ARG A 154 -26.24 7.56 9.76
CA ARG A 154 -25.60 8.86 9.63
C ARG A 154 -24.18 8.71 9.11
N PHE A 155 -23.87 9.44 8.04
CA PHE A 155 -22.50 9.65 7.58
C PHE A 155 -21.92 10.81 8.38
N VAL A 156 -20.82 10.57 9.09
CA VAL A 156 -20.21 11.57 9.98
C VAL A 156 -18.73 11.76 9.65
N TYR A 157 -18.20 12.95 9.89
CA TYR A 157 -16.80 13.31 9.64
C TYR A 157 -16.29 14.30 10.70
N ARG A 158 -14.98 14.55 10.73
CA ARG A 158 -14.38 15.56 11.60
C ARG A 158 -14.45 16.94 10.95
N ASP A 159 -14.96 17.91 11.69
CA ASP A 159 -14.99 19.33 11.34
C ASP A 159 -14.50 20.15 12.54
N GLY A 160 -13.31 20.75 12.43
CA GLY A 160 -12.71 21.56 13.49
C GLY A 160 -12.59 20.86 14.86
N GLY A 161 -12.26 19.57 14.86
CA GLY A 161 -12.14 18.71 16.05
C GLY A 161 -13.44 18.05 16.48
N ARG A 162 -14.60 18.42 15.91
CA ARG A 162 -15.91 17.89 16.30
C ARG A 162 -16.45 16.91 15.28
N VAL A 163 -17.32 16.01 15.74
CA VAL A 163 -18.08 15.13 14.86
C VAL A 163 -19.27 15.89 14.27
N ALA A 164 -19.34 15.96 12.93
CA ALA A 164 -20.42 16.60 12.18
C ALA A 164 -21.05 15.63 11.18
N ASP A 165 -22.30 15.89 10.76
CA ASP A 165 -22.95 15.13 9.69
C ASP A 165 -22.45 15.59 8.32
N MET A 166 -22.18 14.62 7.45
CA MET A 166 -21.96 14.91 6.04
C MET A 166 -23.26 15.35 5.36
N ASN A 167 -23.20 16.41 4.57
CA ASN A 167 -24.27 16.79 3.67
C ASN A 167 -24.25 15.94 2.37
N TYR A 168 -25.26 16.11 1.52
CA TYR A 168 -25.37 15.36 0.26
C TYR A 168 -24.11 15.47 -0.62
N SER A 169 -23.55 16.67 -0.82
CA SER A 169 -22.38 16.85 -1.69
C SER A 169 -21.12 16.25 -1.08
N GLN A 170 -20.99 16.24 0.24
CA GLN A 170 -19.91 15.57 0.96
C GLN A 170 -20.02 14.05 0.84
N VAL A 171 -21.20 13.47 1.06
CA VAL A 171 -21.43 12.02 0.86
C VAL A 171 -21.16 11.63 -0.60
N GLN A 172 -21.67 12.40 -1.55
CA GLN A 172 -21.45 12.16 -2.98
C GLN A 172 -19.96 12.27 -3.33
N SER A 173 -19.24 13.26 -2.81
CA SER A 173 -17.81 13.44 -3.05
C SER A 173 -16.98 12.31 -2.45
N ALA A 174 -17.35 11.84 -1.25
CA ALA A 174 -16.68 10.72 -0.59
C ALA A 174 -16.88 9.40 -1.37
N TYR A 175 -18.10 9.09 -1.80
CA TYR A 175 -18.38 7.90 -2.63
C TYR A 175 -17.66 7.96 -3.98
N LEU A 176 -17.73 9.11 -4.65
CA LEU A 176 -17.00 9.31 -5.92
C LEU A 176 -15.48 9.25 -5.71
N GLY A 177 -14.97 9.49 -4.50
CA GLY A 177 -13.55 9.33 -4.17
C GLY A 177 -13.06 7.89 -4.32
N ALA A 178 -13.80 6.90 -3.80
CA ALA A 178 -13.44 5.48 -3.89
C ALA A 178 -13.47 4.95 -5.33
N ASP A 179 -14.51 5.30 -6.10
CA ASP A 179 -14.62 4.98 -7.53
C ASP A 179 -13.57 5.73 -8.36
N ARG A 180 -13.21 6.97 -8.00
CA ARG A 180 -12.17 7.74 -8.70
C ARG A 180 -10.80 7.12 -8.54
N LEU A 181 -10.42 6.62 -7.37
CA LEU A 181 -9.11 6.00 -7.17
C LEU A 181 -8.97 4.72 -7.99
N SER A 182 -9.97 3.85 -7.94
CA SER A 182 -10.00 2.60 -8.73
C SER A 182 -9.99 2.87 -10.24
N ASN A 183 -10.76 3.86 -10.70
CA ASN A 183 -10.76 4.25 -12.11
C ASN A 183 -9.46 4.97 -12.52
N ALA A 184 -8.89 5.83 -11.66
CA ALA A 184 -7.63 6.52 -11.93
C ALA A 184 -6.45 5.55 -11.98
N GLN A 185 -6.45 4.54 -11.12
CA GLN A 185 -5.50 3.43 -11.16
C GLN A 185 -5.57 2.69 -12.50
N ARG A 186 -6.77 2.27 -12.91
CA ARG A 186 -6.96 1.57 -14.19
C ARG A 186 -6.56 2.46 -15.36
N ALA A 187 -6.95 3.73 -15.33
CA ALA A 187 -6.60 4.71 -16.36
C ALA A 187 -5.08 4.93 -16.44
N PHE A 188 -4.38 5.04 -15.30
CA PHE A 188 -2.93 5.13 -15.25
C PHE A 188 -2.29 3.93 -15.94
N ARG A 189 -2.65 2.70 -15.54
CA ARG A 189 -2.09 1.48 -16.13
C ARG A 189 -2.40 1.35 -17.61
N SER A 190 -3.65 1.56 -18.02
CA SER A 190 -4.06 1.47 -19.41
C SER A 190 -3.31 2.49 -20.28
N ARG A 191 -3.14 3.72 -19.79
CA ARG A 191 -2.34 4.74 -20.46
C ARG A 191 -0.89 4.32 -20.58
N ARG A 192 -0.26 3.88 -19.49
CA ARG A 192 1.15 3.46 -19.49
C ARG A 192 1.43 2.27 -20.40
N ILE A 193 0.57 1.26 -20.38
CA ILE A 193 0.68 0.10 -21.28
C ILE A 193 0.52 0.54 -22.74
N SER A 194 -0.45 1.43 -23.03
CA SER A 194 -0.65 1.94 -24.40
C SER A 194 0.52 2.78 -24.88
N GLU A 195 1.07 3.65 -24.03
CA GLU A 195 2.25 4.46 -24.35
C GLU A 195 3.46 3.55 -24.60
N ALA A 196 3.73 2.56 -23.73
CA ALA A 196 4.87 1.67 -23.86
C ALA A 196 4.84 0.77 -25.11
N LEU A 197 3.68 0.59 -25.76
CA LEU A 197 3.58 -0.09 -27.05
C LEU A 197 4.06 0.79 -28.22
N GLU A 198 4.09 2.11 -28.03
CA GLU A 198 4.48 3.09 -29.05
C GLU A 198 5.84 3.74 -28.75
N ASP A 199 6.06 4.16 -27.51
CA ASP A 199 7.25 4.88 -27.06
C ASP A 199 7.55 4.61 -25.58
N VAL A 200 8.84 4.56 -25.26
CA VAL A 200 9.35 4.29 -23.91
C VAL A 200 10.39 5.33 -23.55
N PRO A 201 10.52 5.71 -22.26
CA PRO A 201 11.49 6.72 -21.84
C PRO A 201 12.94 6.33 -22.15
N MET A 202 13.21 5.02 -22.29
CA MET A 202 14.49 4.44 -22.66
C MET A 202 14.27 3.38 -23.76
N PRO A 203 15.02 3.43 -24.87
CA PRO A 203 15.01 2.36 -25.88
C PRO A 203 15.35 1.02 -25.24
N LEU A 204 14.60 -0.03 -25.58
CA LEU A 204 14.79 -1.37 -25.02
C LEU A 204 15.63 -2.24 -25.96
N SER A 205 16.58 -3.01 -25.41
CA SER A 205 17.49 -3.86 -26.19
C SER A 205 16.76 -5.00 -26.92
N VAL A 206 15.63 -5.48 -26.38
CA VAL A 206 14.81 -6.53 -27.01
C VAL A 206 13.34 -6.08 -27.10
N PRO A 207 12.75 -6.07 -28.32
CA PRO A 207 11.39 -5.55 -28.51
C PRO A 207 10.28 -6.58 -28.29
N SER A 208 10.57 -7.83 -27.95
CA SER A 208 9.57 -8.90 -27.77
C SER A 208 9.61 -9.51 -26.37
N GLY A 209 8.44 -9.75 -25.79
CA GLY A 209 8.32 -10.35 -24.47
C GLY A 209 8.71 -9.42 -23.31
N VAL A 210 8.59 -8.11 -23.53
CA VAL A 210 8.92 -7.08 -22.54
C VAL A 210 7.93 -7.17 -21.37
N VAL A 211 8.44 -7.26 -20.15
CA VAL A 211 7.61 -7.30 -18.95
C VAL A 211 7.52 -5.91 -18.35
N MET A 212 6.30 -5.47 -18.06
CA MET A 212 5.99 -4.20 -17.43
C MET A 212 5.26 -4.44 -16.12
N LEU A 213 5.68 -3.79 -15.05
CA LEU A 213 5.08 -3.86 -13.72
C LEU A 213 4.67 -2.47 -13.26
N HIS A 214 3.52 -2.41 -12.61
CA HIS A 214 3.01 -1.19 -11.98
C HIS A 214 2.69 -1.45 -10.53
N LEU A 215 3.24 -0.63 -9.63
CA LEU A 215 2.69 -0.47 -8.29
C LEU A 215 2.06 0.92 -8.21
N VAL A 216 0.77 0.94 -7.93
CA VAL A 216 -0.03 2.17 -7.84
C VAL A 216 -0.57 2.28 -6.40
N PRO A 217 0.15 2.94 -5.48
CA PRO A 217 -0.37 3.23 -4.16
C PRO A 217 -1.58 4.15 -4.27
N HIS A 218 -2.69 3.87 -3.57
CA HIS A 218 -3.84 4.77 -3.56
C HIS A 218 -3.46 6.14 -2.98
N ALA A 219 -2.49 6.19 -2.06
CA ALA A 219 -1.92 7.43 -1.56
C ALA A 219 -1.31 8.31 -2.66
N ALA A 220 -0.76 7.73 -3.73
CA ALA A 220 -0.22 8.46 -4.90
C ALA A 220 -1.33 9.19 -5.66
N LEU A 221 -2.39 8.43 -5.98
CA LEU A 221 -3.56 8.94 -6.69
C LEU A 221 -4.36 9.96 -5.85
N ALA A 222 -4.38 9.79 -4.54
CA ALA A 222 -4.98 10.73 -3.59
C ALA A 222 -4.14 12.00 -3.37
N GLY A 223 -2.96 12.11 -4.00
CA GLY A 223 -2.08 13.26 -3.85
C GLY A 223 -1.26 13.31 -2.56
N ARG A 224 -1.31 12.24 -1.76
CA ARG A 224 -0.62 12.13 -0.46
C ARG A 224 0.81 11.61 -0.59
N LEU A 225 1.17 11.02 -1.72
CA LEU A 225 2.54 10.64 -2.05
C LEU A 225 3.11 11.64 -3.07
N ARG A 226 4.17 12.37 -2.71
CA ARG A 226 4.86 13.32 -3.60
C ARG A 226 6.36 13.22 -3.39
N PRO A 227 7.05 12.30 -4.08
CA PRO A 227 8.48 12.17 -3.93
C PRO A 227 9.20 13.44 -4.43
N ASP A 228 10.17 13.93 -3.66
CA ASP A 228 11.05 15.02 -4.11
C ASP A 228 11.96 14.51 -5.23
N MET A 229 11.68 14.93 -6.47
CA MET A 229 12.42 14.52 -7.66
C MET A 229 13.90 14.95 -7.62
N ALA A 230 14.21 16.09 -7.00
CA ALA A 230 15.59 16.57 -6.90
C ALA A 230 16.38 15.74 -5.87
N ASP A 231 15.74 15.38 -4.76
CA ASP A 231 16.32 14.47 -3.78
C ASP A 231 16.53 13.05 -4.34
N LEU A 232 15.49 12.52 -5.01
CA LEU A 232 15.56 11.24 -5.70
C LEU A 232 16.70 11.21 -6.72
N PHE A 233 16.82 12.25 -7.54
CA PHE A 233 17.90 12.35 -8.52
C PHE A 233 19.26 12.45 -7.85
N ARG A 234 19.43 13.15 -6.73
CA ARG A 234 20.75 13.27 -6.10
C ARG A 234 21.19 12.01 -5.37
N GLN A 235 20.28 11.39 -4.63
CA GLN A 235 20.64 10.33 -3.68
C GLN A 235 19.62 9.19 -3.60
N GLY A 236 18.33 9.45 -3.79
CA GLY A 236 17.30 8.41 -3.62
C GLY A 236 17.36 7.29 -4.66
N TYR A 237 17.85 7.56 -5.86
CA TYR A 237 17.91 6.62 -6.99
C TYR A 237 18.68 5.33 -6.69
N VAL A 238 19.68 5.37 -5.79
CA VAL A 238 20.48 4.18 -5.44
C VAL A 238 19.63 3.07 -4.81
N LYS A 239 18.49 3.42 -4.21
CA LYS A 239 17.54 2.46 -3.63
C LYS A 239 16.67 1.76 -4.69
N LEU A 240 16.73 2.22 -5.94
CA LEU A 240 15.94 1.71 -7.06
C LEU A 240 16.72 0.77 -7.98
N GLY A 241 18.06 0.76 -7.91
CA GLY A 241 18.89 -0.17 -8.69
C GLY A 241 18.54 -1.65 -8.41
N ALA A 242 18.52 -2.48 -9.45
CA ALA A 242 18.18 -3.89 -9.29
C ALA A 242 19.39 -4.73 -8.86
N PRO A 243 19.20 -5.78 -8.02
CA PRO A 243 20.30 -6.63 -7.55
C PRO A 243 21.12 -7.32 -8.64
N PHE A 244 20.54 -7.47 -9.83
CA PHE A 244 21.16 -8.14 -10.97
C PHE A 244 21.78 -7.18 -11.98
N TRP A 245 21.66 -5.87 -11.76
CA TRP A 245 22.27 -4.86 -12.64
C TRP A 245 23.74 -4.72 -12.31
N SER A 246 24.57 -4.82 -13.35
CA SER A 246 26.02 -4.67 -13.22
C SER A 246 26.43 -3.21 -12.96
N ASP A 247 25.74 -2.26 -13.59
CA ASP A 247 25.85 -0.82 -13.38
C ASP A 247 24.52 -0.15 -13.76
N PHE A 248 24.25 1.04 -13.24
CA PHE A 248 23.02 1.78 -13.51
C PHE A 248 23.19 3.28 -13.34
N ASP A 249 22.41 4.04 -14.12
CA ASP A 249 22.34 5.50 -14.00
C ASP A 249 20.89 5.97 -14.01
N ARG A 250 20.69 7.27 -14.07
CA ARG A 250 19.38 7.90 -13.97
C ARG A 250 19.26 9.13 -14.85
N ARG A 251 18.02 9.44 -15.20
CA ARG A 251 17.65 10.67 -15.90
C ARG A 251 16.29 11.16 -15.42
N THR A 252 16.09 12.48 -15.53
CA THR A 252 14.77 13.06 -15.33
C THR A 252 13.98 13.07 -16.64
N THR A 253 12.67 12.88 -16.54
CA THR A 253 11.70 13.10 -17.61
C THR A 253 10.66 14.13 -17.16
N VAL A 254 9.75 14.50 -18.07
CA VAL A 254 8.59 15.32 -17.70
C VAL A 254 7.76 14.59 -16.65
N ASP A 255 7.66 13.27 -16.72
CA ASP A 255 6.82 12.46 -15.83
C ASP A 255 7.47 12.12 -14.48
N GLY A 256 8.80 12.17 -14.38
CA GLY A 256 9.48 11.90 -13.11
C GLY A 256 10.95 11.54 -13.25
N LEU A 257 11.38 10.51 -12.51
CA LEU A 257 12.75 9.99 -12.54
C LEU A 257 12.75 8.59 -13.15
N VAL A 258 13.68 8.34 -14.08
CA VAL A 258 13.96 7.03 -14.63
C VAL A 258 15.34 6.60 -14.15
N VAL A 259 15.43 5.40 -13.60
CA VAL A 259 16.68 4.71 -13.24
C VAL A 259 16.80 3.51 -14.16
N TYR A 260 17.90 3.37 -14.87
CA TYR A 260 18.04 2.38 -15.93
C TYR A 260 19.36 1.63 -15.79
N GLU A 261 19.34 0.35 -16.15
CA GLU A 261 20.54 -0.46 -16.30
C GLU A 261 21.44 0.15 -17.38
N ALA A 262 22.75 0.09 -17.19
CA ALA A 262 23.70 0.64 -18.14
C ALA A 262 23.41 0.13 -19.56
N PRO A 263 23.22 1.03 -20.55
CA PRO A 263 22.80 0.63 -21.89
C PRO A 263 23.92 -0.09 -22.64
N ASP A 264 23.52 -0.99 -23.55
CA ASP A 264 24.37 -1.56 -24.58
C ASP A 264 24.18 -0.83 -25.94
N GLU A 265 24.62 -1.44 -27.06
CA GLU A 265 24.45 -0.84 -28.39
C GLU A 265 22.99 -0.76 -28.84
N ASP A 266 22.13 -1.65 -28.31
CA ASP A 266 20.74 -1.83 -28.75
C ASP A 266 19.72 -1.16 -27.82
N GLY A 267 20.10 -0.82 -26.58
CA GLY A 267 19.25 -0.11 -25.64
C GLY A 267 19.56 -0.43 -24.18
N VAL A 268 18.52 -0.42 -23.34
CA VAL A 268 18.58 -0.94 -21.97
C VAL A 268 17.78 -2.22 -21.86
N ASP A 269 18.28 -3.16 -21.05
CA ASP A 269 17.53 -4.36 -20.71
C ASP A 269 16.46 -4.10 -19.65
N ALA A 270 16.63 -3.07 -18.82
CA ALA A 270 15.64 -2.72 -17.81
C ALA A 270 15.70 -1.25 -17.37
N TYR A 271 14.55 -0.73 -16.95
CA TYR A 271 14.45 0.53 -16.24
C TYR A 271 13.33 0.51 -15.20
N ILE A 272 13.45 1.39 -14.22
CA ILE A 272 12.42 1.74 -13.25
C ILE A 272 12.10 3.22 -13.39
N GLN A 273 10.81 3.54 -13.41
CA GLN A 273 10.32 4.91 -13.39
C GLN A 273 9.52 5.18 -12.12
N VAL A 274 9.90 6.27 -11.44
CA VAL A 274 9.11 6.88 -10.37
C VAL A 274 8.42 8.10 -10.95
N PHE A 275 7.09 8.09 -10.96
CA PHE A 275 6.28 9.22 -11.43
C PHE A 275 6.20 10.31 -10.35
N ARG A 276 5.97 11.55 -10.78
CA ARG A 276 5.79 12.71 -9.88
C ARG A 276 4.64 12.55 -8.89
N ASP A 277 3.63 11.79 -9.27
CA ASP A 277 2.50 11.48 -8.41
C ASP A 277 2.78 10.36 -7.41
N GLY A 278 3.93 9.69 -7.51
CA GLY A 278 4.35 8.59 -6.65
C GLY A 278 4.00 7.19 -7.18
N CYS A 279 3.40 7.07 -8.36
CA CYS A 279 3.25 5.77 -9.03
C CYS A 279 4.62 5.21 -9.44
N LEU A 280 4.72 3.89 -9.52
CA LEU A 280 5.96 3.18 -9.81
C LEU A 280 5.77 2.23 -10.99
N GLU A 281 6.77 2.20 -11.87
CA GLU A 281 6.80 1.36 -13.06
C GLU A 281 8.15 0.69 -13.20
N SER A 282 8.17 -0.61 -13.50
CA SER A 282 9.38 -1.31 -13.94
C SER A 282 9.12 -1.86 -15.32
N VAL A 283 10.12 -1.79 -16.18
CA VAL A 283 10.13 -2.44 -17.48
C VAL A 283 11.43 -3.20 -17.60
N PHE A 284 11.35 -4.47 -17.98
CA PHE A 284 12.53 -5.28 -18.21
C PHE A 284 12.31 -6.30 -19.34
N CYS A 285 13.39 -6.57 -20.07
CA CYS A 285 13.51 -7.58 -21.09
C CYS A 285 14.06 -8.85 -20.43
N PRO A 286 13.24 -9.86 -20.14
CA PRO A 286 13.73 -11.08 -19.50
C PRO A 286 14.65 -11.86 -20.46
N THR A 287 15.66 -12.54 -19.91
CA THR A 287 16.63 -13.30 -20.71
C THR A 287 15.92 -14.30 -21.64
N LEU A 288 16.24 -14.21 -22.93
CA LEU A 288 15.75 -15.15 -23.93
C LEU A 288 16.63 -16.41 -23.95
N GLU A 289 16.05 -17.57 -23.65
CA GLU A 289 16.74 -18.86 -23.71
C GLU A 289 16.63 -19.46 -25.13
N VAL A 290 17.75 -19.56 -25.85
CA VAL A 290 17.84 -20.40 -27.06
C VAL A 290 18.28 -21.81 -26.63
N ILE A 291 17.32 -22.71 -26.43
CA ILE A 291 17.62 -24.11 -26.09
C ILE A 291 18.09 -24.84 -27.35
N ALA A 292 19.30 -25.42 -27.32
CA ALA A 292 19.80 -26.29 -28.38
C ALA A 292 18.84 -27.47 -28.61
N GLY A 293 18.29 -27.59 -29.82
CA GLY A 293 17.31 -28.63 -30.18
C GLY A 293 15.84 -28.26 -29.95
N ALA A 294 15.53 -27.00 -29.62
CA ALA A 294 14.16 -26.48 -29.72
C ALA A 294 13.64 -26.57 -31.18
N PRO A 295 12.33 -26.75 -31.41
CA PRO A 295 11.78 -26.79 -32.76
C PRO A 295 12.19 -25.53 -33.53
N VAL A 296 12.44 -25.73 -34.83
CA VAL A 296 13.05 -24.81 -35.82
C VAL A 296 12.33 -23.46 -35.97
N ASP A 297 11.25 -23.22 -35.23
CA ASP A 297 10.37 -22.05 -35.39
C ASP A 297 10.94 -20.73 -34.83
N GLY A 298 12.16 -20.70 -34.27
CA GLY A 298 12.83 -19.45 -33.87
C GLY A 298 12.11 -18.61 -32.81
N ALA A 299 11.10 -19.15 -32.12
CA ALA A 299 10.28 -18.41 -31.17
C ALA A 299 11.07 -18.12 -29.88
N ALA A 300 11.15 -16.84 -29.51
CA ALA A 300 11.74 -16.33 -28.28
C ALA A 300 11.13 -17.04 -27.04
N GLN A 301 11.98 -17.50 -26.12
CA GLN A 301 11.55 -18.10 -24.86
C GLN A 301 12.00 -17.25 -23.69
N ILE A 302 11.04 -16.73 -22.94
CA ILE A 302 11.30 -16.05 -21.67
C ILE A 302 11.72 -17.11 -20.63
N SER A 303 12.85 -16.91 -19.98
CA SER A 303 13.21 -17.71 -18.81
C SER A 303 12.23 -17.43 -17.66
N GLY A 304 11.43 -18.43 -17.27
CA GLY A 304 10.48 -18.29 -16.17
C GLY A 304 11.16 -18.02 -14.83
N ARG A 305 12.37 -18.54 -14.62
CA ARG A 305 13.16 -18.22 -13.43
C ARG A 305 13.53 -16.73 -13.39
N SER A 306 14.13 -16.21 -14.46
CA SER A 306 14.52 -14.80 -14.54
C SER A 306 13.31 -13.87 -14.40
N LEU A 307 12.21 -14.14 -15.12
CA LEU A 307 10.98 -13.35 -15.00
C LEU A 307 10.47 -13.32 -13.56
N ALA A 308 10.38 -14.48 -12.89
CA ALA A 308 9.89 -14.54 -11.52
C ALA A 308 10.80 -13.77 -10.55
N GLN A 309 12.12 -13.92 -10.68
CA GLN A 309 13.11 -13.23 -9.84
C GLN A 309 13.02 -11.71 -10.01
N SER A 310 13.00 -11.21 -11.26
CA SER A 310 12.85 -9.78 -11.54
C SER A 310 11.50 -9.25 -11.05
N TYR A 311 10.41 -9.97 -11.31
CA TYR A 311 9.08 -9.60 -10.83
C TYR A 311 9.04 -9.43 -9.32
N LYS A 312 9.47 -10.46 -8.57
CA LYS A 312 9.48 -10.43 -7.12
C LYS A 312 10.37 -9.30 -6.60
N SER A 313 11.60 -9.20 -7.12
CA SER A 313 12.59 -8.19 -6.70
C SER A 313 12.09 -6.77 -6.91
N ASP A 314 11.45 -6.49 -8.03
CA ASP A 314 10.94 -5.16 -8.36
C ASP A 314 9.72 -4.79 -7.52
N VAL A 315 8.78 -5.72 -7.32
CA VAL A 315 7.62 -5.46 -6.44
C VAL A 315 8.09 -5.18 -5.01
N GLU A 316 8.98 -6.00 -4.46
CA GLU A 316 9.53 -5.77 -3.12
C GLU A 316 10.29 -4.43 -3.03
N ARG A 317 10.97 -4.02 -4.10
CA ARG A 317 11.63 -2.72 -4.18
C ARG A 317 10.63 -1.56 -4.21
N PHE A 318 9.55 -1.71 -4.98
CA PHE A 318 8.48 -0.72 -5.04
C PHE A 318 7.78 -0.56 -3.71
N VAL A 319 7.47 -1.65 -3.02
CA VAL A 319 6.89 -1.61 -1.69
C VAL A 319 7.84 -0.92 -0.70
N ARG A 320 9.12 -1.31 -0.66
CA ARG A 320 10.12 -0.64 0.20
C ARG A 320 10.23 0.85 -0.10
N PHE A 321 10.26 1.22 -1.38
CA PHE A 321 10.31 2.61 -1.81
C PHE A 321 9.06 3.37 -1.36
N ALA A 322 7.87 2.89 -1.70
CA ALA A 322 6.61 3.53 -1.37
C ALA A 322 6.47 3.74 0.15
N ARG A 323 6.77 2.71 0.96
CA ARG A 323 6.77 2.80 2.43
C ARG A 323 7.77 3.83 2.95
N ALA A 324 8.98 3.91 2.39
CA ALA A 324 9.98 4.90 2.79
C ALA A 324 9.55 6.35 2.51
N TYR A 325 8.60 6.56 1.61
CA TYR A 325 7.98 7.85 1.33
C TYR A 325 6.60 8.01 2.00
N GLY A 326 6.27 7.15 2.98
CA GLY A 326 5.06 7.26 3.81
C GLY A 326 3.80 6.64 3.23
N ALA A 327 3.90 5.85 2.16
CA ALA A 327 2.74 5.14 1.64
C ALA A 327 2.30 4.00 2.59
N VAL A 328 1.04 4.03 2.98
CA VAL A 328 0.36 3.02 3.79
C VAL A 328 -1.00 2.68 3.18
N GLY A 329 -1.55 1.52 3.53
CA GLY A 329 -2.87 1.09 3.06
C GLY A 329 -2.86 0.57 1.62
N ARG A 330 -3.91 0.85 0.86
CA ARG A 330 -4.21 0.13 -0.38
C ARG A 330 -3.26 0.50 -1.53
N ALA A 331 -2.85 -0.50 -2.30
CA ALA A 331 -2.11 -0.34 -3.54
C ALA A 331 -2.54 -1.39 -4.56
N ALA A 332 -2.49 -1.04 -5.84
CA ALA A 332 -2.69 -1.99 -6.90
C ALA A 332 -1.38 -2.43 -7.52
N LEU A 333 -1.19 -3.74 -7.58
CA LEU A 333 -0.10 -4.37 -8.30
C LEU A 333 -0.63 -4.86 -9.64
N GLY A 334 -0.05 -4.37 -10.73
CA GLY A 334 -0.39 -4.78 -12.08
C GLY A 334 0.83 -5.22 -12.86
N ALA A 335 0.62 -6.10 -13.84
CA ALA A 335 1.66 -6.51 -14.76
C ALA A 335 1.14 -6.58 -16.20
N ALA A 336 2.03 -6.51 -17.17
CA ALA A 336 1.77 -6.82 -18.55
C ALA A 336 3.01 -7.46 -19.20
N VAL A 337 2.79 -8.33 -20.19
CA VAL A 337 3.84 -8.74 -21.14
C VAL A 337 3.47 -8.14 -22.49
N LEU A 338 4.29 -7.22 -22.96
CA LEU A 338 4.13 -6.53 -24.23
C LEU A 338 4.81 -7.32 -25.34
N HIS A 339 4.29 -7.20 -26.57
CA HIS A 339 4.80 -7.91 -27.74
C HIS A 339 4.94 -9.42 -27.49
N ALA A 340 3.88 -9.99 -26.90
CA ALA A 340 3.81 -11.36 -26.41
C ALA A 340 3.44 -12.38 -27.51
N ALA A 341 3.09 -11.92 -28.71
CA ALA A 341 2.75 -12.80 -29.82
C ALA A 341 3.87 -13.81 -30.11
N GLY A 342 3.55 -15.10 -29.99
CA GLY A 342 4.49 -16.19 -30.25
C GLY A 342 5.53 -16.45 -29.14
N VAL A 343 5.60 -15.57 -28.13
CA VAL A 343 6.49 -15.73 -26.98
C VAL A 343 6.08 -16.95 -26.16
N ARG A 344 7.05 -17.71 -25.67
CA ARG A 344 6.84 -18.87 -24.80
C ARG A 344 7.56 -18.70 -23.47
N LEU A 345 7.08 -19.39 -22.44
CA LEU A 345 7.71 -19.42 -21.12
C LEU A 345 8.49 -20.72 -20.90
N SER A 346 9.75 -20.61 -20.48
CA SER A 346 10.59 -21.74 -20.08
C SER A 346 10.44 -21.97 -18.58
N THR A 347 9.78 -23.06 -18.18
CA THR A 347 9.50 -23.37 -16.75
C THR A 347 10.51 -24.33 -16.11
N GLY A 348 11.64 -24.60 -16.78
CA GLY A 348 12.68 -25.51 -16.29
C GLY A 348 12.27 -27.00 -16.22
N SER A 349 10.99 -27.33 -16.41
CA SER A 349 10.55 -28.72 -16.46
C SER A 349 10.84 -29.32 -17.84
N VAL A 350 11.60 -30.42 -17.87
CA VAL A 350 11.88 -31.23 -19.07
C VAL A 350 10.63 -32.04 -19.47
N ARG A 351 9.44 -31.71 -18.94
CA ARG A 351 8.22 -32.36 -19.40
C ARG A 351 8.03 -31.96 -20.86
N ARG A 352 8.00 -32.98 -21.73
CA ARG A 352 7.59 -32.93 -23.15
C ARG A 352 6.10 -32.55 -23.29
N GLY A 353 5.61 -31.59 -22.49
CA GLY A 353 4.29 -31.01 -22.60
C GLY A 353 4.26 -29.97 -23.71
N ARG A 354 3.06 -29.72 -24.26
CA ARG A 354 2.83 -28.61 -25.18
C ARG A 354 3.15 -27.30 -24.45
N ARG A 355 4.21 -26.61 -24.85
CA ARG A 355 4.47 -25.23 -24.43
C ARG A 355 3.53 -24.35 -25.23
N PHE A 356 2.55 -23.74 -24.57
CA PHE A 356 1.65 -22.81 -25.25
C PHE A 356 2.36 -21.45 -25.37
N PRO A 357 2.27 -20.79 -26.53
CA PRO A 357 2.59 -19.37 -26.58
C PRO A 357 1.66 -18.58 -25.66
N ALA A 358 2.00 -17.33 -25.36
CA ALA A 358 1.07 -16.42 -24.69
C ALA A 358 -0.31 -16.45 -25.37
N ASP A 359 -1.37 -16.49 -24.57
CA ASP A 359 -2.74 -16.65 -25.07
C ASP A 359 -3.31 -15.39 -25.76
N ARG A 360 -2.63 -14.25 -25.62
CA ARG A 360 -3.01 -12.94 -26.17
C ARG A 360 -1.80 -11.99 -26.25
N ASP A 361 -1.93 -10.93 -27.04
CA ASP A 361 -0.94 -9.86 -27.15
C ASP A 361 -1.64 -8.48 -27.21
N PRO A 362 -1.32 -7.52 -26.32
CA PRO A 362 -0.48 -7.68 -25.13
C PRO A 362 -1.15 -8.57 -24.07
N LEU A 363 -0.33 -9.28 -23.29
CA LEU A 363 -0.80 -10.03 -22.14
C LEU A 363 -0.95 -9.09 -20.94
N ILE A 364 -2.13 -8.53 -20.76
CA ILE A 364 -2.44 -7.67 -19.60
C ILE A 364 -2.92 -8.53 -18.44
N ILE A 365 -2.16 -8.52 -17.35
CA ILE A 365 -2.51 -9.24 -16.12
C ILE A 365 -3.48 -8.38 -15.30
N PRO A 366 -4.61 -8.97 -14.82
CA PRO A 366 -5.49 -8.31 -13.88
C PRO A 366 -4.73 -7.78 -12.67
N GLU A 367 -5.16 -6.66 -12.14
CA GLU A 367 -4.55 -6.10 -10.92
C GLU A 367 -4.85 -6.95 -9.70
N VAL A 368 -3.84 -7.13 -8.86
CA VAL A 368 -3.99 -7.66 -7.51
C VAL A 368 -4.02 -6.47 -6.56
N ILE A 369 -5.10 -6.35 -5.81
CA ILE A 369 -5.22 -5.32 -4.78
C ILE A 369 -4.49 -5.81 -3.53
N ILE A 370 -3.50 -5.03 -3.11
CA ILE A 370 -2.88 -5.12 -1.79
C ILE A 370 -3.66 -4.15 -0.92
N GLU A 371 -4.45 -4.65 0.02
CA GLU A 371 -5.23 -3.83 0.94
C GLU A 371 -4.32 -3.09 1.93
N ARG A 372 -3.21 -3.73 2.34
CA ARG A 372 -2.21 -3.14 3.24
C ARG A 372 -0.81 -3.30 2.70
N LEU A 373 -0.32 -2.22 2.12
CA LEU A 373 1.02 -2.15 1.57
C LEU A 373 2.09 -2.36 2.64
N GLU A 374 1.80 -2.08 3.92
CA GLU A 374 2.67 -2.30 5.08
C GLU A 374 2.74 -3.76 5.57
N ASP A 375 1.88 -4.66 5.08
CA ASP A 375 1.88 -6.08 5.49
C ASP A 375 2.68 -6.95 4.50
N ASP A 376 3.81 -7.49 4.95
CA ASP A 376 4.71 -8.30 4.12
C ASP A 376 4.10 -9.64 3.67
N GLU A 377 3.23 -10.26 4.48
CA GLU A 377 2.56 -11.50 4.09
C GLU A 377 1.56 -11.24 2.96
N GLU A 378 0.85 -10.11 3.03
CA GLU A 378 -0.11 -9.69 2.03
C GLU A 378 0.56 -9.31 0.70
N VAL A 379 1.69 -8.58 0.78
CA VAL A 379 2.54 -8.27 -0.38
C VAL A 379 3.08 -9.57 -1.01
N GLY A 380 3.55 -10.51 -0.20
CA GLY A 380 4.02 -11.82 -0.66
C GLY A 380 2.94 -12.63 -1.36
N ALA A 381 1.72 -12.64 -0.80
CA ALA A 381 0.56 -13.26 -1.42
C ALA A 381 0.22 -12.61 -2.77
N ALA A 382 0.27 -11.28 -2.85
CA ALA A 382 -0.01 -10.55 -4.09
C ALA A 382 1.01 -10.84 -5.19
N ILE A 383 2.30 -10.92 -4.84
CA ILE A 383 3.37 -11.32 -5.77
C ILE A 383 3.09 -12.71 -6.34
N ARG A 384 2.78 -13.68 -5.46
CA ARG A 384 2.46 -15.05 -5.87
C ARG A 384 1.25 -15.10 -6.79
N THR A 385 0.16 -14.43 -6.44
CA THR A 385 -1.05 -14.37 -7.26
C THR A 385 -0.78 -13.74 -8.63
N GLY A 386 -0.02 -12.66 -8.68
CA GLY A 386 0.40 -12.03 -9.93
C GLY A 386 1.21 -12.96 -10.83
N LEU A 387 2.19 -13.66 -10.26
CA LEU A 387 3.01 -14.65 -10.99
C LEU A 387 2.19 -15.87 -11.45
N ASP A 388 1.28 -16.37 -10.63
CA ASP A 388 0.39 -17.47 -11.03
C ASP A 388 -0.44 -17.10 -12.26
N MET A 389 -0.98 -15.88 -12.31
CA MET A 389 -1.72 -15.40 -13.49
C MET A 389 -0.84 -15.28 -14.74
N VAL A 390 0.42 -14.87 -14.60
CA VAL A 390 1.38 -14.87 -15.72
C VAL A 390 1.59 -16.31 -16.24
N TRP A 391 1.83 -17.28 -15.36
CA TRP A 391 2.02 -18.69 -15.77
C TRP A 391 0.78 -19.29 -16.45
N GLN A 392 -0.40 -18.95 -15.95
CA GLN A 392 -1.68 -19.38 -16.50
C GLN A 392 -1.88 -18.92 -17.95
N ALA A 393 -1.37 -17.73 -18.30
CA ALA A 393 -1.39 -17.25 -19.68
C ALA A 393 -0.49 -18.06 -20.64
N PHE A 394 0.44 -18.84 -20.12
CA PHE A 394 1.28 -19.79 -20.88
C PHE A 394 0.82 -21.25 -20.70
N GLY A 395 -0.37 -21.48 -20.14
CA GLY A 395 -0.98 -22.80 -19.98
C GLY A 395 -0.47 -23.61 -18.80
N GLU A 396 0.27 -22.98 -17.87
CA GLU A 396 0.72 -23.62 -16.63
C GLU A 396 -0.25 -23.30 -15.48
N PRO A 397 -0.53 -24.25 -14.56
CA PRO A 397 -1.55 -24.01 -13.52
C PRO A 397 -1.14 -22.95 -12.49
N ARG A 398 0.17 -22.77 -12.27
CA ARG A 398 0.75 -21.84 -11.29
C ARG A 398 2.24 -21.60 -11.58
N CYS A 399 2.82 -20.60 -10.93
CA CYS A 399 4.24 -20.31 -10.96
C CYS A 399 5.07 -21.46 -10.40
N THR A 400 6.12 -21.86 -11.12
CA THR A 400 7.02 -22.96 -10.72
C THR A 400 8.13 -22.52 -9.75
N CYS A 401 8.20 -21.22 -9.42
CA CYS A 401 9.14 -20.67 -8.45
C CYS A 401 8.64 -20.69 -7.00
N TYR A 402 7.42 -21.17 -6.77
CA TYR A 402 6.89 -21.45 -5.44
C TYR A 402 6.67 -22.95 -5.25
N ARG A 403 7.05 -23.46 -4.08
CA ARG A 403 6.71 -24.82 -3.65
C ARG A 403 5.25 -24.90 -3.20
N ASP A 404 4.76 -26.11 -2.97
CA ASP A 404 3.40 -26.36 -2.47
C ASP A 404 3.11 -25.69 -1.13
N ASP A 405 4.12 -25.58 -0.26
CA ASP A 405 4.05 -24.92 1.04
C ASP A 405 4.14 -23.38 0.94
N GLY A 406 4.24 -22.82 -0.27
CA GLY A 406 4.35 -21.38 -0.51
C GLY A 406 5.76 -20.81 -0.36
N THR A 407 6.77 -21.63 -0.10
CA THR A 407 8.17 -21.18 -0.02
C THR A 407 8.74 -20.87 -1.41
N TRP A 408 9.54 -19.81 -1.51
CA TRP A 408 10.25 -19.44 -2.72
C TRP A 408 11.35 -20.47 -3.03
N ALA A 409 11.49 -20.84 -4.31
CA ALA A 409 12.39 -21.91 -4.77
C ALA A 409 13.30 -21.51 -5.95
N CYS A 410 13.26 -20.26 -6.38
CA CYS A 410 14.05 -19.73 -7.49
C CYS A 410 15.07 -18.71 -6.98
N ASP A 411 15.99 -19.15 -6.11
CA ASP A 411 17.18 -18.38 -5.76
C ASP A 411 18.24 -18.48 -6.87
#